data_AF-A0A7S3YB87-F1
#
_entry.id   AF-A0A7S3YB87-F1
#
_cell.length_a   1.000
_cell.length_b   1.000
_cell.length_c   1.000
_cell.angle_alpha   90.00
_cell.angle_beta   90.00
_cell.angle_gamma   90.00
#
_symmetry.space_group_name_H-M   'P 1'
#
loop_
_entity.id
_entity.type
_entity.pdbx_description
1 polymer ?
#
loop_
_entity_poly.entity_id
_entity_poly.type
_entity_poly.pdbx_seq_one_letter_code
_entity_poly.pdbx_strand_id
1 'polypeptide(L)'
;VYDDVMGIAKPWVHKVMQTLLWMISDNFYSLMRRVGDFCVTGAMQVYVEIEFIRRVLGSFESPASRETLRDVRNFLERHMMSPSYGELKQKAEDIVVKALKSTRVMFACFAPASQ
;
A
#
# COMPACT_ATOMS: atom_id res chain seq x y z
N VAL A 1 0.99 -33.60 7.05
CA VAL A 1 2.34 -33.00 7.14
C VAL A 1 2.41 -31.63 6.49
N TYR A 2 2.25 -31.47 5.16
CA TYR A 2 2.25 -30.14 4.53
C TYR A 2 1.11 -29.25 5.04
N ASP A 3 -0.11 -29.80 5.14
CA ASP A 3 -1.28 -29.07 5.64
C ASP A 3 -1.16 -28.72 7.13
N ASP A 4 -0.54 -29.57 7.94
CA ASP A 4 -0.30 -29.30 9.37
C ASP A 4 0.75 -28.21 9.56
N VAL A 5 1.84 -28.26 8.79
CA VAL A 5 2.90 -27.24 8.81
C VAL A 5 2.36 -25.90 8.32
N MET A 6 1.58 -25.87 7.24
CA MET A 6 0.95 -24.65 6.73
C MET A 6 -0.15 -24.13 7.65
N GLY A 7 -0.93 -25.02 8.28
CA GLY A 7 -1.95 -24.66 9.27
C GLY A 7 -1.35 -23.95 10.48
N ILE A 8 -0.20 -24.43 10.97
CA ILE A 8 0.51 -23.81 12.09
C ILE A 8 1.25 -22.53 11.64
N ALA A 9 1.91 -22.54 10.48
CA ALA A 9 2.74 -21.43 10.04
C ALA A 9 1.94 -20.22 9.52
N LYS A 10 0.77 -20.44 8.90
CA LYS A 10 -0.03 -19.38 8.25
C LYS A 10 -0.40 -18.22 9.18
N PRO A 11 -0.87 -18.44 10.43
CA PRO A 11 -1.10 -17.34 11.38
C PRO A 11 0.15 -16.55 11.71
N TRP A 12 1.31 -17.21 11.85
CA TRP A 12 2.59 -16.55 12.14
C TRP A 12 3.08 -15.72 10.95
N VAL A 13 3.02 -16.28 9.74
CA VAL A 13 3.33 -15.54 8.51
C VAL A 13 2.43 -14.32 8.39
N HIS A 14 1.13 -14.48 8.63
CA HIS A 14 0.18 -13.36 8.60
C HIS A 14 0.54 -12.28 9.62
N LYS A 15 0.88 -12.66 10.86
CA LYS A 15 1.29 -11.72 11.92
C LYS A 15 2.60 -11.01 11.61
N VAL A 16 3.57 -11.71 11.02
CA VAL A 16 4.84 -11.12 10.57
C VAL A 16 4.56 -10.10 9.46
N MET A 17 3.74 -10.46 8.46
CA MET A 17 3.37 -9.54 7.38
C MET A 17 2.62 -8.30 7.89
N GLN A 18 1.69 -8.46 8.83
CA GLN A 18 1.02 -7.33 9.50
C GLN A 18 2.01 -6.40 10.21
N THR A 19 2.98 -6.99 10.92
CA THR A 19 4.00 -6.24 11.65
C THR A 19 4.92 -5.48 10.69
N LEU A 20 5.38 -6.14 9.64
CA LEU A 20 6.23 -5.53 8.61
C LEU A 20 5.50 -4.40 7.88
N LEU A 21 4.24 -4.60 7.50
CA LEU A 21 3.44 -3.56 6.84
C LEU A 21 3.26 -2.34 7.75
N TRP A 22 2.97 -2.55 9.03
CA TRP A 22 2.92 -1.47 10.01
C TRP A 22 4.27 -0.75 10.14
N MET A 23 5.37 -1.46 10.37
CA MET A 23 6.71 -0.85 10.52
C MET A 23 7.12 -0.05 9.27
N ILE A 24 6.87 -0.58 8.07
CA ILE A 24 7.19 0.09 6.82
C ILE A 24 6.34 1.35 6.66
N SER A 25 5.02 1.25 6.87
CA SER A 25 4.11 2.39 6.74
C SER A 25 4.41 3.50 7.76
N ASP A 26 4.72 3.14 9.01
CA ASP A 26 5.06 4.10 10.06
C ASP A 26 6.39 4.80 9.77
N ASN A 27 7.43 4.03 9.42
CA ASN A 27 8.73 4.58 9.07
C ASN A 27 8.61 5.49 7.83
N PHE A 28 7.86 5.05 6.82
CA PHE A 28 7.61 5.84 5.62
C PHE A 28 6.91 7.16 5.94
N TYR A 29 5.84 7.11 6.73
CA TYR A 29 5.11 8.31 7.14
C TYR A 29 5.98 9.28 7.96
N SER A 30 6.82 8.74 8.86
CA SER A 30 7.80 9.53 9.61
C SER A 30 8.77 10.26 8.68
N LEU A 31 9.33 9.57 7.69
CA LEU A 31 10.24 10.16 6.71
C LEU A 31 9.55 11.21 5.83
N MET A 32 8.33 10.95 5.38
CA MET A 32 7.55 11.93 4.59
C MET A 32 7.32 13.24 5.34
N ARG A 33 6.95 13.16 6.63
CA ARG A 33 6.77 14.36 7.46
C ARG A 33 8.04 15.18 7.63
N ARG A 34 9.22 14.55 7.50
CA ARG A 34 10.52 15.23 7.56
C ARG A 34 10.91 15.91 6.25
N VAL A 35 10.49 15.38 5.11
CA VAL A 35 10.73 16.01 3.79
C VAL A 35 9.95 17.34 3.68
N GLY A 36 8.78 17.42 4.30
CA GLY A 36 8.00 18.67 4.40
C GLY A 36 7.15 18.90 3.16
N ASP A 37 7.76 19.27 2.05
CA ASP A 37 7.07 19.65 0.82
C ASP A 37 7.33 18.67 -0.33
N PHE A 38 6.26 18.29 -1.03
CA PHE A 38 6.30 17.50 -2.24
C PHE A 38 5.79 18.33 -3.42
N CYS A 39 6.47 18.24 -4.57
CA CYS A 39 5.88 18.69 -5.83
C CYS A 39 4.71 17.77 -6.22
N VAL A 40 3.77 18.29 -7.00
CA VAL A 40 2.55 17.56 -7.41
C VAL A 40 2.87 16.20 -8.04
N THR A 41 3.87 16.14 -8.92
CA THR A 41 4.29 14.90 -9.59
C THR A 41 4.95 13.91 -8.62
N GLY A 42 5.77 14.41 -7.69
CA GLY A 42 6.37 13.58 -6.64
C GLY A 42 5.32 12.99 -5.70
N ALA A 43 4.35 13.80 -5.27
CA ALA A 43 3.23 13.34 -4.46
C ALA A 43 2.39 12.28 -5.21
N MET A 44 2.11 12.50 -6.50
CA MET A 44 1.39 11.54 -7.33
C MET A 44 2.14 10.20 -7.47
N GLN A 45 3.46 10.24 -7.68
CA GLN A 45 4.25 9.01 -7.80
C GLN A 45 4.21 8.21 -6.50
N VAL A 46 4.41 8.87 -5.37
CA VAL A 46 4.34 8.22 -4.06
C VAL A 46 2.93 7.69 -3.78
N TYR A 47 1.89 8.42 -4.18
CA TYR A 47 0.50 7.96 -4.06
C TYR A 47 0.27 6.65 -4.81
N VAL A 48 0.78 6.53 -6.04
CA VAL A 48 0.69 5.30 -6.84
C VAL A 48 1.37 4.13 -6.12
N GLU A 49 2.56 4.33 -5.58
CA GLU A 49 3.32 3.27 -4.88
C GLU A 49 2.58 2.80 -3.62
N ILE A 50 2.02 3.73 -2.84
CA ILE A 50 1.24 3.41 -1.64
C ILE A 50 -0.05 2.67 -2.00
N GLU A 51 -0.81 3.14 -2.99
CA GLU A 51 -2.04 2.45 -3.42
C GLU A 51 -1.76 1.06 -3.98
N PHE A 52 -0.64 0.87 -4.67
CA PHE A 52 -0.19 -0.44 -5.10
C PHE A 52 0.09 -1.37 -3.90
N ILE A 53 0.87 -0.91 -2.92
CA ILE A 53 1.17 -1.67 -1.70
C ILE A 53 -0.12 -2.05 -0.96
N ARG A 54 -1.05 -1.11 -0.80
CA ARG A 54 -2.35 -1.35 -0.15
C ARG A 54 -3.16 -2.43 -0.84
N ARG A 55 -3.19 -2.45 -2.16
CA ARG A 55 -3.96 -3.45 -2.92
C ARG A 55 -3.30 -4.82 -2.92
N VAL A 56 -1.96 -4.86 -2.94
CA VAL A 56 -1.21 -6.12 -2.92
C VAL A 56 -1.21 -6.74 -1.52
N LEU A 57 -1.02 -5.95 -0.47
CA LEU A 57 -0.85 -6.42 0.91
C LEU A 57 -2.08 -6.15 1.79
N GLY A 58 -3.20 -5.74 1.22
CA GLY A 58 -4.40 -5.30 1.95
C GLY A 58 -4.96 -6.35 2.91
N SER A 59 -4.78 -7.63 2.61
CA SER A 59 -5.15 -8.75 3.48
C SER A 59 -4.37 -8.78 4.80
N PHE A 60 -3.21 -8.13 4.85
CA PHE A 60 -2.34 -8.01 6.03
C PHE A 60 -2.41 -6.63 6.68
N GLU A 61 -3.39 -5.77 6.33
CA GLU A 61 -3.58 -4.51 7.06
C GLU A 61 -4.04 -4.79 8.51
N SER A 62 -3.25 -4.35 9.48
CA SER A 62 -3.70 -4.18 10.85
C SER A 62 -4.46 -2.85 11.01
N PRO A 63 -5.23 -2.65 12.09
CA PRO A 63 -5.87 -1.35 12.35
C PRO A 63 -4.87 -0.18 12.35
N ALA A 64 -3.68 -0.39 12.94
CA ALA A 64 -2.62 0.62 13.02
C ALA A 64 -2.00 0.94 11.64
N SER A 65 -1.70 -0.09 10.83
CA SER A 65 -1.17 0.15 9.48
C SER A 65 -2.21 0.80 8.58
N ARG A 66 -3.50 0.43 8.71
CA ARG A 66 -4.59 1.03 7.93
C ARG A 66 -4.74 2.53 8.22
N GLU A 67 -4.68 2.90 9.50
CA GLU A 67 -4.70 4.30 9.92
C GLU A 67 -3.50 5.06 9.35
N THR A 68 -2.30 4.52 9.52
CA THR A 68 -1.07 5.15 9.02
C THR A 68 -1.10 5.33 7.50
N LEU A 69 -1.51 4.30 6.75
CA LEU A 69 -1.64 4.35 5.30
C LEU A 69 -2.74 5.32 4.82
N ARG A 70 -3.81 5.48 5.61
CA ARG A 70 -4.83 6.51 5.35
C ARG A 70 -4.25 7.92 5.55
N ASP A 71 -3.46 8.12 6.58
CA ASP A 71 -2.88 9.43 6.88
C ASP A 71 -1.79 9.82 5.86
N VAL A 72 -0.98 8.85 5.41
CA VAL A 72 -0.08 8.98 4.25
C VAL A 72 -0.85 9.40 3.00
N ARG A 73 -1.94 8.69 2.68
CA ARG A 73 -2.78 9.01 1.51
C ARG A 73 -3.33 10.43 1.59
N ASN A 74 -3.89 10.82 2.73
CA ASN A 74 -4.43 12.17 2.95
C ASN A 74 -3.35 13.25 2.84
N PHE A 75 -2.14 12.97 3.32
CA PHE A 75 -1.01 13.88 3.14
C PHE A 75 -0.65 14.08 1.66
N LEU A 76 -0.60 12.99 0.88
CA LEU A 76 -0.27 13.05 -0.55
C LEU A 76 -1.37 13.72 -1.37
N GLU A 77 -2.64 13.39 -1.11
CA GLU A 77 -3.77 14.02 -1.80
C GLU A 77 -3.76 15.53 -1.62
N ARG A 78 -3.42 16.05 -0.42
CA ARG A 78 -3.26 17.49 -0.18
C ARG A 78 -2.18 18.13 -1.05
N HIS A 79 -1.07 17.44 -1.29
CA HIS A 79 0.01 17.93 -2.16
C HIS A 79 -0.30 17.81 -3.65
N MET A 80 -1.28 16.97 -4.01
CA MET A 80 -1.78 16.85 -5.38
C MET A 80 -2.92 17.83 -5.69
N MET A 81 -3.46 18.52 -4.69
CA MET A 81 -4.56 19.47 -4.85
C MET A 81 -4.17 20.55 -5.84
N SER A 82 -4.84 20.53 -6.98
CA SER A 82 -4.63 21.41 -8.11
C SER A 82 -5.93 21.44 -8.93
N PRO A 83 -6.10 22.40 -9.85
CA PRO A 83 -7.27 22.42 -10.75
C PRO A 83 -7.46 21.09 -11.51
N SER A 84 -6.39 20.35 -11.78
CA SER A 84 -6.38 19.06 -12.46
C SER A 84 -6.38 17.85 -11.51
N TYR A 85 -6.67 18.03 -10.21
CA TYR A 85 -6.59 16.93 -9.22
C TYR A 85 -7.41 15.70 -9.62
N GLY A 86 -8.62 15.88 -10.18
CA GLY A 86 -9.46 14.77 -10.65
C GLY A 86 -8.78 13.94 -11.74
N GLU A 87 -8.18 14.59 -12.73
CA GLU A 87 -7.45 13.93 -13.81
C GLU A 87 -6.18 13.23 -13.31
N LEU A 88 -5.44 13.88 -12.40
CA LEU A 88 -4.24 13.31 -11.78
C LEU A 88 -4.58 12.06 -10.96
N LYS A 89 -5.68 12.10 -10.20
CA LYS A 89 -6.16 10.97 -9.41
C LYS A 89 -6.59 9.81 -10.30
N GLN A 90 -7.32 10.10 -11.38
CA GLN A 90 -7.71 9.07 -12.35
C GLN A 90 -6.48 8.45 -13.02
N LYS A 91 -5.51 9.28 -13.43
CA LYS A 91 -4.26 8.80 -14.03
C LYS A 91 -3.46 7.93 -13.05
N ALA A 92 -3.41 8.30 -11.77
CA ALA A 92 -2.76 7.51 -10.73
C ALA A 92 -3.44 6.13 -10.59
N GLU A 93 -4.77 6.11 -10.57
CA GLU A 93 -5.57 4.88 -10.55
C GLU A 93 -5.27 3.97 -11.74
N ASP A 94 -5.23 4.51 -12.95
CA ASP A 94 -4.94 3.75 -14.16
C ASP A 94 -3.53 3.12 -14.11
N ILE A 95 -2.55 3.84 -13.56
CA ILE A 95 -1.19 3.33 -13.37
C ILE A 95 -1.20 2.16 -12.37
N VAL A 96 -1.89 2.30 -11.23
CA VAL A 96 -2.01 1.24 -10.22
C VAL A 96 -2.67 0.00 -10.81
N VAL A 97 -3.78 0.16 -11.52
CA VAL A 97 -4.50 -0.96 -12.17
C VAL A 97 -3.62 -1.66 -13.21
N LYS A 98 -2.88 -0.89 -14.02
CA LYS A 98 -1.96 -1.44 -15.01
C LYS A 98 -0.82 -2.21 -14.33
N ALA A 99 -0.22 -1.65 -13.28
CA ALA A 99 0.83 -2.28 -12.51
C ALA A 99 0.35 -3.62 -11.93
N LEU A 100 -0.79 -3.64 -11.22
CA LEU A 100 -1.38 -4.85 -10.65
C LEU A 100 -1.63 -5.95 -11.69
N LYS A 101 -2.13 -5.60 -12.88
CA LYS A 101 -2.32 -6.56 -13.97
C LYS A 101 -0.99 -7.14 -14.43
N SER A 102 0.03 -6.29 -14.61
CA SER A 102 1.34 -6.71 -15.11
C SER A 102 2.13 -7.56 -14.10
N THR A 103 1.95 -7.32 -12.80
CA THR A 103 2.70 -8.00 -11.73
C THR A 103 1.87 -9.06 -11.00
N ARG A 104 0.69 -9.43 -11.53
CA ARG A 104 -0.26 -10.34 -10.87
C ARG A 104 0.37 -11.65 -10.43
N VAL A 105 1.19 -12.27 -11.30
CA VAL A 105 1.83 -13.56 -11.00
C VAL A 105 2.87 -13.42 -9.89
N MET A 106 3.65 -12.33 -9.90
CA MET A 106 4.70 -12.06 -8.91
C MET A 106 4.12 -11.92 -7.49
N PHE A 107 2.95 -11.30 -7.37
CA PHE A 107 2.30 -11.05 -6.08
C PHE A 107 1.13 -12.00 -5.79
N ALA A 108 0.99 -13.09 -6.55
CA ALA A 108 -0.12 -14.03 -6.40
C ALA A 108 -0.18 -14.67 -5.00
N CYS A 109 0.97 -14.81 -4.32
CA CYS A 109 1.07 -15.37 -2.97
C CYS A 109 0.43 -14.49 -1.88
N PHE A 110 0.18 -13.21 -2.14
CA PHE A 110 -0.48 -12.28 -1.21
C PHE A 110 -1.98 -12.12 -1.49
N ALA A 111 -2.46 -12.66 -2.61
CA ALA A 111 -3.88 -12.66 -2.91
C ALA A 111 -4.62 -13.39 -1.79
N PRO A 112 -5.78 -12.88 -1.34
CA PRO A 112 -6.62 -13.62 -0.42
C PRO A 112 -6.90 -15.00 -1.04
N ALA A 113 -6.67 -16.06 -0.26
CA ALA A 113 -7.07 -17.40 -0.67
C ALA A 113 -8.56 -17.31 -1.03
N SER A 114 -8.90 -17.61 -2.28
CA SER A 114 -10.26 -17.61 -2.77
C SER A 114 -11.15 -18.35 -1.77
N GLN A 115 -12.10 -17.61 -1.18
CA GLN A 115 -13.19 -18.17 -0.39
C GLN A 115 -14.11 -18.97 -1.31
#